data_AF-A0A4U7DWJ4-F1
#
_entry.id   AF-A0A4U7DWJ4-F1
#
_cell.length_a   1.000
_cell.length_b   1.000
_cell.length_c   1.000
_cell.angle_alpha   90.00
_cell.angle_beta   90.00
_cell.angle_gamma   90.00
#
_symmetry.space_group_name_H-M   'P 1'
#
loop_
_entity.id
_entity.type
_entity.pdbx_description
1 polymer ?
#
loop_
_entity_poly.entity_id
_entity_poly.type
_entity_poly.pdbx_seq_one_letter_code
_entity_poly.pdbx_strand_id
1 'polypeptide(L)'
;MSDSETSEDEYSDPYFERISGKKAVQWQCGVAAYGRFEPDEPEYCDHEPETMELDEPAKVSPDGEISLPGFPGECPECGNPKEFEINGLGVILR
;
A
#
# COMPACT_ATOMS: atom_id res chain seq x y z
N MET A 1 -38.40 19.13 6.77
CA MET A 1 -37.61 20.18 6.11
C MET A 1 -36.50 20.49 7.10
N SER A 2 -35.38 19.77 7.00
CA SER A 2 -34.15 20.23 6.33
C SER A 2 -33.46 21.26 7.25
N ASP A 3 -32.23 21.07 7.71
CA ASP A 3 -31.03 20.76 6.95
C ASP A 3 -30.02 20.00 7.81
N SER A 4 -29.53 18.87 7.29
CA SER A 4 -28.29 18.24 7.74
C SER A 4 -27.16 18.79 6.86
N GLU A 5 -26.71 20.02 7.12
CA GLU A 5 -25.41 20.47 6.60
C GLU A 5 -24.34 19.94 7.56
N THR A 6 -24.01 18.66 7.40
CA THR A 6 -22.63 18.24 7.67
C THR A 6 -21.89 18.61 6.40
N SER A 7 -21.20 19.74 6.40
CA SER A 7 -20.13 19.96 5.45
C SER A 7 -19.14 18.82 5.69
N GLU A 8 -19.26 17.77 4.88
CA GLU A 8 -18.29 16.70 4.78
C GLU A 8 -17.00 17.38 4.32
N ASP A 9 -16.16 17.80 5.28
CA ASP A 9 -14.73 17.93 5.02
C ASP A 9 -14.37 16.67 4.23
N GLU A 10 -14.06 16.83 2.93
CA GLU A 10 -13.57 15.75 2.06
C GLU A 10 -12.35 15.16 2.78
N TYR A 11 -12.58 14.14 3.59
CA TYR A 11 -11.52 13.33 4.16
C TYR A 11 -10.98 12.54 2.98
N SER A 12 -10.10 13.21 2.23
CA SER A 12 -9.39 12.64 1.10
C SER A 12 -8.55 11.53 1.69
N ASP A 13 -8.96 10.30 1.41
CA ASP A 13 -8.26 9.13 1.91
C ASP A 13 -6.80 9.23 1.41
N PRO A 14 -5.80 9.18 2.31
CA PRO A 14 -4.40 9.31 1.91
C PRO A 14 -3.97 8.26 0.88
N TYR A 15 -4.63 7.09 0.83
CA TYR A 15 -4.42 6.09 -0.21
C TYR A 15 -4.88 6.62 -1.58
N PHE A 16 -6.02 7.30 -1.66
CA PHE A 16 -6.47 7.93 -2.91
C PHE A 16 -5.51 9.02 -3.38
N GLU A 17 -5.01 9.88 -2.48
CA GLU A 17 -4.11 10.96 -2.87
C GLU A 17 -2.71 10.49 -3.27
N ARG A 18 -2.17 9.49 -2.56
CA ARG A 18 -0.77 9.06 -2.71
C ARG A 18 -0.59 7.86 -3.63
N ILE A 19 -1.61 7.03 -3.83
CA ILE A 19 -1.52 5.80 -4.61
C ILE A 19 -2.38 5.89 -5.88
N SER A 20 -3.64 6.31 -5.78
CA SER A 20 -4.57 6.26 -6.92
C SER A 20 -4.05 7.04 -8.14
N GLY A 21 -4.12 6.41 -9.32
CA GLY A 21 -3.69 6.99 -10.59
C GLY A 21 -2.18 7.07 -10.81
N LYS A 22 -1.35 6.65 -9.84
CA LYS A 22 0.11 6.59 -10.02
C LYS A 22 0.50 5.40 -10.90
N LYS A 23 1.36 5.65 -11.88
CA LYS A 23 1.98 4.59 -12.70
C LYS A 23 3.32 4.11 -12.17
N ALA A 24 3.94 4.89 -11.29
CA ALA A 24 5.16 4.53 -10.61
C ALA A 24 4.94 4.68 -9.11
N VAL A 25 5.32 3.66 -8.34
CA VAL A 25 5.18 3.64 -6.89
C VAL A 25 6.51 3.23 -6.27
N GLN A 26 6.87 3.90 -5.18
CA GLN A 26 7.90 3.39 -4.29
C GLN A 26 7.29 2.29 -3.45
N TRP A 27 7.96 1.16 -3.34
CA TRP A 27 7.51 0.04 -2.55
C TRP A 27 8.63 -0.55 -1.71
N GLN A 28 8.25 -1.10 -0.58
CA GLN A 28 9.13 -1.86 0.30
C GLN A 28 8.32 -3.01 0.92
N CYS A 29 8.98 -4.13 1.22
CA CYS A 29 8.38 -5.16 2.06
C CYS A 29 7.93 -4.57 3.40
N GLY A 30 6.70 -4.85 3.83
CA GLY A 30 6.18 -4.36 5.11
C GLY A 30 6.99 -4.88 6.30
N VAL A 31 7.55 -6.09 6.22
CA VAL A 31 8.44 -6.64 7.24
C VAL A 31 9.71 -5.79 7.38
N ALA A 32 10.31 -5.39 6.24
CA ALA A 32 11.49 -4.53 6.22
C ALA A 32 11.18 -3.09 6.67
N ALA A 33 10.07 -2.53 6.18
CA ALA A 33 9.65 -1.16 6.47
C ALA A 33 9.28 -0.95 7.94
N TYR A 34 8.55 -1.90 8.54
CA TYR A 34 8.05 -1.79 9.92
C TYR A 34 8.93 -2.47 10.95
N GLY A 35 9.96 -3.22 10.53
CA GLY A 35 10.79 -4.02 11.41
C GLY A 35 9.95 -4.90 12.34
N ARG A 36 8.81 -5.43 11.86
CA ARG A 36 7.91 -6.22 12.69
C ARG A 36 8.54 -7.59 12.91
N PHE A 37 9.10 -7.75 14.11
CA PHE A 37 9.50 -9.01 14.68
C PHE A 37 8.30 -9.64 15.38
N GLU A 38 7.40 -10.27 14.63
CA GLU A 38 6.56 -11.29 15.25
C GLU A 38 7.40 -12.57 15.40
N PRO A 39 7.38 -13.25 16.55
CA PRO A 39 8.26 -14.39 16.84
C PRO A 39 8.02 -15.61 15.91
N ASP A 40 6.96 -15.59 15.10
CA ASP A 40 6.57 -16.64 14.17
C ASP A 40 6.74 -16.22 12.69
N GLU A 41 7.21 -15.00 12.41
CA GLU A 41 7.44 -14.48 11.05
C GLU A 41 8.94 -14.55 10.67
N PRO A 42 9.28 -14.62 9.37
CA PRO A 42 10.66 -14.72 8.91
C PRO A 42 11.51 -13.60 9.54
N GLU A 43 12.55 -14.00 10.27
CA GLU A 43 13.23 -13.21 11.32
C GLU A 43 13.84 -11.87 10.88
N TYR A 44 13.85 -11.55 9.59
CA TYR A 44 14.31 -10.25 9.08
C TYR A 44 13.99 -10.16 7.59
N CYS A 45 13.68 -8.96 7.10
CA CYS A 45 13.67 -8.67 5.68
C CYS A 45 14.53 -7.43 5.45
N ASP A 46 15.58 -7.57 4.64
CA ASP A 46 16.50 -6.48 4.28
C ASP A 46 16.10 -5.81 2.96
N HIS A 47 14.85 -5.98 2.53
CA HIS A 47 14.35 -5.36 1.29
C HIS A 47 14.42 -3.84 1.42
N GLU A 48 15.30 -3.23 0.63
CA GLU A 48 15.42 -1.77 0.54
C GLU A 48 14.24 -1.19 -0.26
N PRO A 49 13.79 0.03 0.08
CA PRO A 49 12.71 0.68 -0.67
C PRO A 49 13.14 0.95 -2.11
N GLU A 50 12.39 0.42 -3.06
CA GLU A 50 12.66 0.56 -4.48
C GLU A 50 11.47 1.18 -5.23
N THR A 51 11.70 1.72 -6.41
CA THR A 51 10.62 2.29 -7.24
C THR A 51 10.34 1.37 -8.40
N MET A 52 9.07 1.02 -8.59
CA MET A 52 8.64 0.22 -9.74
C MET A 52 7.55 0.92 -10.55
N GLU A 53 7.54 0.62 -11.85
CA GLU A 53 6.45 0.99 -12.74
C GLU A 53 5.39 -0.12 -12.75
N LEU A 54 4.13 0.30 -12.70
CA LEU A 54 2.96 -0.57 -12.78
C LEU A 54 2.50 -0.68 -14.24
N ASP A 55 1.95 -1.85 -14.59
CA ASP A 55 1.40 -2.11 -15.93
C ASP A 55 0.21 -1.19 -16.24
N GLU A 56 -0.57 -0.89 -15.21
CA GLU A 56 -1.65 0.09 -15.24
C GLU A 56 -1.54 1.03 -14.03
N PRO A 57 -2.13 2.23 -14.09
CA PRO A 57 -2.21 3.09 -12.93
C PRO A 57 -2.81 2.36 -11.73
N ALA A 58 -2.22 2.55 -10.55
CA ALA A 58 -2.75 2.03 -9.30
C ALA A 58 -4.18 2.49 -9.07
N LYS A 59 -5.01 1.60 -8.52
CA LYS A 59 -6.42 1.87 -8.25
C LYS A 59 -6.68 1.65 -6.77
N VAL A 60 -7.45 2.56 -6.19
CA VAL A 60 -7.98 2.42 -4.84
C VAL A 60 -9.49 2.31 -4.97
N SER A 61 -10.07 1.24 -4.46
CA SER A 61 -11.52 1.04 -4.41
C SER A 61 -12.13 1.89 -3.28
N PRO A 62 -13.42 2.23 -3.36
CA PRO A 62 -14.13 2.92 -2.27
C PRO A 62 -14.08 2.16 -0.94
N ASP A 63 -13.92 0.83 -0.99
CA ASP A 63 -13.78 -0.05 0.16
C ASP A 63 -12.37 -0.09 0.77
N GLY A 64 -11.42 0.70 0.22
CA GLY A 64 -10.02 0.74 0.67
C GLY A 64 -9.13 -0.36 0.08
N GLU A 65 -9.64 -1.16 -0.86
CA GLU A 65 -8.83 -2.15 -1.57
C GLU A 65 -7.87 -1.49 -2.56
N ILE A 66 -6.61 -1.91 -2.54
CA ILE A 66 -5.55 -1.32 -3.36
C ILE A 66 -5.13 -2.33 -4.42
N SER A 67 -5.25 -1.93 -5.68
CA SER A 67 -4.84 -2.72 -6.84
C SER A 67 -3.61 -2.08 -7.46
N LEU A 68 -2.53 -2.86 -7.55
CA LEU A 68 -1.25 -2.47 -8.15
C LEU A 68 -0.94 -3.43 -9.31
N PRO A 69 -1.47 -3.17 -10.52
CA PRO A 69 -1.28 -4.07 -11.66
C PRO A 69 0.21 -4.17 -12.05
N GLY A 70 0.73 -5.38 -12.19
CA GLY A 70 2.15 -5.62 -12.45
C GLY A 70 3.02 -5.69 -11.19
N PHE A 71 2.45 -5.47 -10.00
CA PHE A 71 3.15 -5.67 -8.72
C PHE A 71 3.42 -7.18 -8.50
N PRO A 72 4.62 -7.58 -8.02
CA PRO A 72 4.97 -9.00 -7.84
C PRO A 72 4.04 -9.72 -6.86
N GLY A 73 3.41 -9.00 -5.94
CA GLY A 73 2.49 -9.56 -4.95
C GLY A 73 3.18 -10.37 -3.84
N GLU A 74 4.49 -10.53 -3.92
CA GLU A 74 5.33 -11.21 -2.96
C GLU A 74 6.69 -10.50 -2.88
N CYS A 75 7.21 -10.35 -1.66
CA CYS A 75 8.55 -9.82 -1.47
C CYS A 75 9.60 -10.84 -1.94
N PRO A 76 10.53 -10.47 -2.83
CA PRO A 76 11.55 -11.39 -3.35
C PRO A 76 12.60 -11.80 -2.30
N GLU A 77 12.76 -11.02 -1.23
CA GLU A 77 13.75 -11.26 -0.17
C GLU A 77 13.25 -12.27 0.87
N CYS A 78 12.04 -12.04 1.42
CA CYS A 78 11.50 -12.87 2.50
C CYS A 78 10.27 -13.70 2.12
N GLY A 79 9.74 -13.54 0.91
CA GLY A 79 8.53 -14.24 0.46
C GLY A 79 7.22 -13.71 1.06
N ASN A 80 7.21 -12.54 1.72
CA ASN A 80 5.99 -11.98 2.31
C ASN A 80 4.99 -11.54 1.22
N PRO A 81 3.77 -12.09 1.16
CA PRO A 81 2.79 -11.74 0.15
C PRO A 81 1.70 -10.77 0.65
N LYS A 82 1.73 -10.36 1.92
CA LYS A 82 0.59 -9.67 2.55
C LYS A 82 0.85 -8.20 2.79
N GLU A 83 1.94 -7.86 3.45
CA GLU A 83 2.19 -6.50 3.95
C GLU A 83 3.29 -5.80 3.16
N PHE A 84 2.98 -4.63 2.62
CA PHE A 84 3.91 -3.80 1.88
C PHE A 84 3.77 -2.34 2.30
N GLU A 85 4.83 -1.56 2.16
CA GLU A 85 4.75 -0.10 2.22
C GLU A 85 4.78 0.44 0.80
N ILE A 86 3.77 1.22 0.41
CA ILE A 86 3.64 1.82 -0.93
C ILE A 86 3.53 3.33 -0.79
N ASN A 87 4.47 4.08 -1.38
CA ASN A 87 4.57 5.53 -1.28
C ASN A 87 4.50 6.04 0.19
N GLY A 88 5.11 5.29 1.12
CA GLY A 88 5.09 5.60 2.56
C GLY A 88 3.76 5.31 3.25
N LEU A 89 2.88 4.50 2.66
CA LEU A 89 1.65 4.03 3.26
C LEU A 89 1.67 2.50 3.41
N GLY A 90 1.37 2.00 4.60
CA GLY A 90 1.23 0.58 4.85
C GLY A 90 -0.01 0.03 4.18
N VAL A 91 0.16 -0.98 3.32
CA VAL A 91 -0.90 -1.62 2.57
C VAL A 91 -0.87 -3.12 2.76
N ILE A 92 -2.06 -3.69 2.81
CA ILE A 92 -2.25 -5.14 2.89
C ILE A 92 -2.88 -5.59 1.59
N LEU A 93 -2.10 -6.29 0.77
CA LEU A 93 -2.59 -6.91 -0.45
C LEU A 93 -3.30 -8.23 -0.08
N ARG A 94 -4.46 -8.47 -0.68
CA ARG A 94 -5.29 -9.67 -0.46
C ARG A 94 -5.36 -10.53 -1.71
#